data_AF-A0A2V7IZ81-F1
#
_entry.id   AF-A0A2V7IZ81-F1
#
_cell.length_a   1.000
_cell.length_b   1.000
_cell.length_c   1.000
_cell.angle_alpha   90.00
_cell.angle_beta   90.00
_cell.angle_gamma   90.00
#
_symmetry.space_group_name_H-M   'P 1'
#
loop_
_entity.id
_entity.type
_entity.pdbx_description
1 polymer ?
#
loop_
_entity_poly.entity_id
_entity_poly.type
_entity_poly.pdbx_seq_one_letter_code
_entity_poly.pdbx_strand_id
1 'polypeptide(L)' 'MVTVRAEDADGIDSVWVQLDDQEPLGADGLFDPVLEGPFRLVVPAGFGTGQMLPVRVQARDVSGFRSQRDTSVTVGP' A
#
# COMPACT_ATOMS: atom_id res chain seq x y z
N MET A 1 -2.95 5.89 8.82
CA MET A 1 -1.90 6.19 7.83
C MET A 1 -0.94 5.03 7.80
N VAL A 2 -0.53 4.56 6.61
CA VAL A 2 0.44 3.46 6.46
C VAL A 2 1.65 4.03 5.72
N THR A 3 2.85 3.81 6.25
CA THR A 3 4.10 4.15 5.55
C THR A 3 4.56 2.92 4.78
N VAL A 4 4.77 3.09 3.48
CA VAL A 4 5.28 2.02 2.61
C VAL A 4 6.60 2.48 2.02
N ARG A 5 7.55 1.54 1.96
CA ARG A 5 8.81 1.67 1.24
C ARG A 5 8.98 0.47 0.31
N ALA A 6 9.10 0.74 -0.97
CA ALA A 6 9.47 -0.24 -1.99
C ALA A 6 10.86 0.11 -2.52
N GLU A 7 11.69 -0.90 -2.77
CA GLU A 7 13.05 -0.73 -3.28
C GLU A 7 13.34 -1.83 -4.29
N ASP A 8 13.81 -1.41 -5.46
CA ASP A 8 14.27 -2.29 -6.53
C ASP A 8 15.38 -1.58 -7.31
N ALA A 9 16.49 -2.28 -7.59
CA ALA A 9 17.66 -1.68 -8.24
C ALA A 9 17.38 -1.30 -9.70
N ASP A 10 16.44 -1.98 -10.36
CA ASP A 10 16.05 -1.71 -11.74
C ASP A 10 15.03 -0.55 -11.82
N GLY A 11 14.41 -0.20 -10.69
CA GLY A 11 13.45 0.90 -10.56
C GLY A 11 12.05 0.43 -10.24
N ILE A 12 11.29 1.29 -9.57
CA ILE A 12 9.89 1.08 -9.26
C ILE A 12 9.03 1.73 -10.35
N ASP A 13 8.11 0.95 -10.92
CA ASP A 13 7.06 1.48 -11.79
C ASP A 13 5.90 2.02 -10.95
N SER A 14 5.40 1.24 -9.99
CA SER A 14 4.23 1.63 -9.20
C SER A 14 4.07 0.84 -7.90
N VAL A 15 3.42 1.46 -6.92
CA VAL A 15 3.03 0.86 -5.63
C VAL A 15 1.54 1.07 -5.40
N TRP A 16 0.84 0.04 -4.92
CA TRP A 16 -0.56 0.11 -4.53
C TRP A 16 -0.76 -0.34 -3.09
N VAL A 17 -1.63 0.36 -2.37
CA VAL A 17 -2.07 0.00 -1.02
C VAL A 17 -3.58 -0.12 -0.99
N GLN A 18 -4.07 -1.27 -0.56
CA GLN A 18 -5.49 -1.58 -0.48
C GLN A 18 -5.88 -1.87 0.97
N LEU A 19 -6.96 -1.25 1.45
CA LEU A 19 -7.58 -1.56 2.74
C LEU A 19 -8.82 -2.42 2.49
N ASP A 20 -8.87 -3.61 3.08
CA ASP A 20 -10.00 -4.53 2.90
C ASP A 20 -10.34 -4.74 1.41
N ASP A 21 -11.63 -4.71 1.04
CA ASP A 21 -12.08 -4.82 -0.35
C ASP A 21 -12.23 -3.46 -1.06
N GLN A 22 -11.60 -2.39 -0.54
CA GLN A 22 -11.67 -1.06 -1.15
C GLN A 22 -10.83 -0.93 -2.42
N GLU A 23 -11.03 0.14 -3.19
CA GLU A 23 -10.17 0.45 -4.33
C GLU A 23 -8.72 0.74 -3.87
N PRO A 24 -7.69 0.17 -4.53
CA PRO A 24 -6.30 0.43 -4.18
C PRO A 24 -5.90 1.88 -4.43
N LEU A 25 -5.15 2.47 -3.50
CA LEU A 25 -4.46 3.75 -3.70
C LEU A 25 -3.10 3.50 -4.35
N GLY A 26 -2.92 4.02 -5.57
CA GLY A 26 -1.69 3.92 -6.33
C GLY A 26 -0.77 5.13 -6.18
N ALA A 27 0.54 4.88 -6.28
CA ALA A 27 1.56 5.89 -6.49
C ALA A 27 2.52 5.39 -7.58
N ASP A 28 2.85 6.24 -8.54
CA ASP A 28 3.83 5.95 -9.59
C ASP A 28 5.24 6.12 -9.02
N GLY A 29 6.13 5.19 -9.35
CA GLY A 29 7.53 5.20 -8.91
C GLY A 29 8.47 5.96 -9.83
N LEU A 30 8.00 6.40 -11.01
CA LEU A 30 8.79 7.23 -11.94
C LEU A 30 10.17 6.65 -12.28
N PHE A 31 10.33 5.33 -12.23
CA PHE A 31 11.59 4.61 -12.43
C PHE A 31 12.63 4.85 -11.31
N ASP A 32 12.26 5.50 -10.21
CA ASP A 32 13.15 5.67 -9.06
C ASP A 32 13.40 4.30 -8.38
N PRO A 33 14.64 4.01 -7.96
CA PRO A 33 14.96 2.77 -7.26
C PRO A 33 14.26 2.60 -5.92
N VAL A 34 13.74 3.70 -5.36
CA VAL A 34 13.05 3.73 -4.07
C VAL A 34 11.80 4.58 -4.18
N LEU A 35 10.65 4.00 -3.84
CA LEU A 35 9.41 4.73 -3.60
C LEU A 35 9.09 4.64 -2.11
N GLU A 36 9.05 5.78 -1.44
CA GLU A 36 8.63 5.89 -0.04
C GLU A 36 7.54 6.94 0.11
N GLY A 37 6.48 6.61 0.84
CA GLY A 37 5.44 7.60 1.09
C GLY A 37 4.41 7.16 2.13
N PRO A 38 3.74 8.14 2.75
CA PRO A 38 2.54 7.88 3.50
C PRO A 38 1.36 7.64 2.56
N PHE A 39 0.70 6.49 2.72
CA PHE A 39 -0.59 6.20 2.10
C PHE A 39 -1.72 6.49 3.09
N ARG A 40 -2.63 7.40 2.69
CA ARG A 40 -3.78 7.81 3.48
C ARG A 40 -5.00 6.97 3.12
N LEU A 41 -5.15 5.85 3.82
CA LEU A 41 -6.32 4.99 3.71
C LEU A 41 -7.50 5.62 4.47
N VAL A 42 -8.66 5.68 3.82
CA VAL A 42 -9.92 6.09 4.45
C VAL A 42 -10.61 4.83 4.95
N VAL A 43 -10.94 4.78 6.24
CA VAL A 43 -11.74 3.69 6.82
C VAL A 43 -13.22 4.01 6.58
N PRO A 44 -13.97 3.17 5.85
CA PRO A 44 -15.40 3.37 5.65
C PRO A 44 -16.18 3.39 6.96
N ALA A 45 -17.36 4.01 6.95
CA ALA A 45 -18.29 3.92 8.07
C ALA A 45 -18.74 2.46 8.28
N GLY A 46 -19.02 2.09 9.53
CA GLY A 46 -19.49 0.75 9.90
C GLY A 46 -18.41 -0.15 10.51
N PHE A 47 -17.14 0.24 10.42
CA PHE A 47 -16.06 -0.41 11.16
C PHE A 47 -15.94 0.17 12.58
N GLY A 48 -15.94 -0.70 13.58
CA GLY A 48 -15.87 -0.31 14.99
C GLY A 48 -14.43 -0.18 15.50
N THR A 49 -14.21 0.62 16.53
CA THR A 49 -12.94 0.68 17.26
C THR A 49 -12.51 -0.73 17.71
N GLY A 50 -11.23 -1.04 17.54
CA GLY A 50 -10.66 -2.35 17.86
C GLY A 50 -10.78 -3.38 16.75
N GLN A 51 -11.53 -3.10 15.67
CA GLN A 51 -11.59 -3.99 14.52
C GLN A 51 -10.28 -3.99 13.75
N MET A 52 -9.81 -5.19 13.38
CA MET A 52 -8.64 -5.38 12.55
C MET A 52 -9.07 -5.41 11.07
N LEU A 53 -8.47 -4.56 10.25
CA LEU A 53 -8.72 -4.47 8.82
C LEU A 53 -7.47 -4.91 8.07
N PRO A 54 -7.58 -5.82 7.09
CA PRO A 54 -6.43 -6.25 6.31
C PRO A 54 -5.96 -5.11 5.39
N VAL A 55 -4.64 -5.03 5.21
CA VAL A 55 -4.01 -4.11 4.26
C VAL A 55 -3.11 -4.93 3.33
N ARG A 56 -3.34 -4.81 2.03
CA ARG A 56 -2.50 -5.40 1.00
C ARG A 56 -1.62 -4.31 0.40
N VAL A 57 -0.31 -4.53 0.38
CA VAL A 57 0.66 -3.68 -0.31
C VAL A 57 1.19 -4.45 -1.50
N GLN A 58 1.18 -3.83 -2.68
CA GLN A 58 1.75 -4.39 -3.90
C GLN A 58 2.73 -3.40 -4.51
N ALA A 59 3.81 -3.90 -5.08
CA ALA A 59 4.75 -3.11 -5.86
C ALA A 59 5.00 -3.79 -7.20
N ARG A 60 5.18 -3.00 -8.24
CA ARG A 60 5.62 -3.44 -9.56
C ARG A 60 6.90 -2.71 -9.94
N ASP A 61 7.89 -3.47 -10.39
CA ASP A 61 9.12 -2.91 -10.96
C ASP A 61 8.93 -2.51 -12.43
N VAL A 62 9.94 -1.86 -12.99
CA VAL A 62 9.93 -1.40 -14.39
C VAL A 62 9.98 -2.53 -15.41
N SER A 63 10.42 -3.72 -14.98
CA SER A 63 10.43 -4.97 -15.76
C SER A 63 9.07 -5.68 -15.75
N GLY A 64 8.13 -5.22 -14.92
CA GLY A 64 6.78 -5.75 -14.78
C GLY A 64 6.60 -6.82 -13.71
N PHE A 65 7.64 -7.19 -12.94
CA PHE A 65 7.49 -8.13 -11.84
C PHE A 65 6.70 -7.51 -10.70
N ARG A 66 5.88 -8.34 -10.05
CA ARG A 66 5.01 -7.92 -8.95
C ARG A 66 5.39 -8.63 -7.66
N SER A 67 5.48 -7.86 -6.58
CA SER A 67 5.61 -8.36 -5.22
C SER A 67 4.45 -7.88 -4.35
N GLN A 68 4.07 -8.69 -3.37
CA GLN A 68 2.98 -8.40 -2.45
C GLN A 68 3.42 -8.62 -1.00
N ARG A 69 2.93 -7.75 -0.11
CA ARG A 69 3.05 -7.90 1.33
C ARG A 69 1.73 -7.55 2.01
N ASP A 70 1.18 -8.53 2.72
CA ASP A 70 -0.05 -8.36 3.47
C ASP A 70 0.26 -8.00 4.93
N THR A 71 -0.56 -7.11 5.50
CA THR A 71 -0.49 -6.66 6.88
C THR A 71 -1.90 -6.30 7.36
N SER A 72 -2.02 -5.67 8.52
CA SER A 72 -3.30 -5.21 9.05
C SER A 72 -3.15 -3.93 9.85
N VAL A 73 -4.26 -3.21 10.00
CA VAL A 73 -4.39 -2.04 10.88
C VAL A 73 -5.55 -2.26 11.83
N THR A 74 -5.48 -1.66 13.01
CA THR A 74 -6.58 -1.66 13.98
C THR A 74 -7.26 -0.31 13.96
N VAL A 75 -8.58 -0.30 13.90
CA VAL A 75 -9.38 0.94 13.97
C VAL A 75 -9.24 1.55 15.37
N GLY A 76 -8.69 2.75 15.43
CA GLY A 76 -8.53 3.52 16.67
C GLY A 76 -9.80 4.33 17.03
N PRO A 77 -9.82 4.93 18.22
CA PRO A 77 -10.81 5.94 18.60
C PRO A 77 -10.66 7.25 17.82
#